data_AF-A0AAU9QED6-F1
#
_entry.id   AF-A0AAU9QED6-F1
#
_cell.length_a   1.000
_cell.length_b   1.000
_cell.length_c   1.000
_cell.angle_alpha   90.00
_cell.angle_beta   90.00
_cell.angle_gamma   90.00
#
_symmetry.space_group_name_H-M   'P 1'
#
loop_
_entity.id
_entity.type
_entity.pdbx_description
1 polymer ?
#
loop_
_entity_poly.entity_id
_entity_poly.type
_entity_poly.pdbx_seq_one_letter_code
_entity_poly.pdbx_strand_id
1 'polypeptide(L)'
;MKTQFQFINDCLIENQSLWRFEPFKSSIHASLPWQEQHPQLCQWLASLTPSQIEEYKSEPELLFKAIGTCLPDLEPLAALTRLETLSLNGLELARGLDSGIPGRKLEQISSMGEAAIHIITAKNG
;
A
#
# COMPACT_ATOMS: atom_id res chain seq x y z
N MET A 1 -16.20 -8.09 -4.89
CA MET A 1 -15.74 -7.86 -3.50
C MET A 1 -15.31 -9.14 -2.78
N LYS A 2 -16.16 -10.17 -2.56
CA LYS A 2 -15.73 -11.40 -1.83
C LYS A 2 -14.49 -12.07 -2.43
N THR A 3 -14.43 -12.24 -3.75
CA THR A 3 -13.29 -12.87 -4.45
C THR A 3 -12.02 -12.03 -4.40
N GLN A 4 -12.13 -10.69 -4.42
CA GLN A 4 -11.00 -9.77 -4.36
C GLN A 4 -10.32 -9.82 -2.98
N PHE A 5 -11.10 -9.71 -1.90
CA PHE A 5 -10.56 -9.81 -0.55
C PHE A 5 -9.99 -11.20 -0.26
N GLN A 6 -10.62 -12.26 -0.79
CA GLN A 6 -10.10 -13.61 -0.68
C GLN A 6 -8.72 -13.74 -1.35
N PHE A 7 -8.59 -13.28 -2.60
CA PHE A 7 -7.30 -13.30 -3.29
C PHE A 7 -6.22 -12.52 -2.54
N ILE A 8 -6.52 -11.31 -2.09
CA ILE A 8 -5.58 -10.49 -1.30
C ILE A 8 -5.16 -11.23 -0.04
N ASN A 9 -6.12 -11.83 0.68
CA ASN A 9 -5.85 -12.60 1.88
C ASN A 9 -4.92 -13.79 1.60
N ASP A 10 -5.23 -14.57 0.56
CA ASP A 10 -4.48 -15.78 0.24
C ASP A 10 -3.06 -15.43 -0.19
N CYS A 11 -2.88 -14.42 -1.04
CA CYS A 11 -1.58 -13.91 -1.43
C CYS A 11 -0.75 -13.44 -0.21
N LEU A 12 -1.36 -12.71 0.73
CA LEU A 12 -0.68 -12.25 1.96
C LEU A 12 -0.27 -13.41 2.88
N ILE A 13 -1.09 -14.47 2.97
CA ILE A 13 -0.80 -15.67 3.76
C ILE A 13 0.33 -16.48 3.11
N GLU A 14 0.27 -16.68 1.79
CA GLU A 14 1.28 -17.42 1.03
C GLU A 14 2.66 -16.75 1.16
N ASN A 15 2.71 -15.41 1.16
CA ASN A 15 3.94 -14.63 1.25
C ASN A 15 4.30 -14.23 2.70
N GLN A 16 3.64 -14.80 3.73
CA GLN A 16 3.81 -14.34 5.11
C GLN A 16 5.23 -14.52 5.67
N SER A 17 6.03 -15.45 5.13
CA SER A 17 7.43 -15.63 5.56
C SER A 17 8.31 -14.41 5.26
N LEU A 18 7.91 -13.57 4.30
CA LEU A 18 8.63 -12.36 3.89
C LEU A 18 8.38 -11.15 4.80
N TRP A 19 7.26 -11.11 5.55
CA TRP A 19 6.85 -9.92 6.31
C TRP A 19 6.36 -10.20 7.74
N ARG A 20 5.92 -11.43 8.02
CA ARG A 20 5.32 -11.86 9.30
C ARG A 20 6.28 -12.71 10.13
N PHE A 21 7.54 -12.34 10.14
CA PHE A 21 8.57 -12.91 11.03
C PHE A 21 8.99 -11.88 12.10
N GLU A 22 9.69 -12.30 13.15
CA GLU A 22 10.16 -11.40 14.20
C GLU A 22 11.59 -10.89 13.91
N PRO A 23 11.78 -9.64 13.46
CA PRO A 23 13.09 -9.21 12.93
C PRO A 23 14.20 -9.24 13.97
N PHE A 24 13.91 -8.85 15.22
CA PHE A 24 14.89 -8.86 16.30
C PHE A 24 15.31 -10.26 16.73
N LYS A 25 14.43 -11.26 16.65
CA LYS A 25 14.82 -12.66 16.90
C LYS A 25 15.62 -13.21 15.74
N SER A 26 15.24 -12.87 14.51
CA SER A 26 15.91 -13.33 13.30
C SER A 26 17.32 -12.75 13.12
N SER A 27 17.63 -11.59 13.69
CA SER A 27 18.96 -10.96 13.55
C SER A 27 20.11 -11.75 14.19
N ILE A 28 19.81 -12.73 15.04
CA ILE A 28 20.80 -13.65 15.62
C ILE A 28 21.33 -14.62 14.55
N HIS A 29 20.54 -14.88 13.50
CA HIS A 29 20.92 -15.72 12.38
C HIS A 29 21.65 -14.92 11.30
N ALA A 30 22.68 -15.52 10.70
CA ALA A 30 23.43 -14.91 9.60
C ALA A 30 22.67 -14.93 8.26
N SER A 31 21.70 -15.84 8.12
CA SER A 31 20.85 -15.99 6.94
C SER A 31 19.52 -15.28 7.09
N LEU A 32 18.95 -14.86 5.96
CA LEU A 32 17.60 -14.31 5.93
C LEU A 32 16.57 -15.44 6.12
N PRO A 33 15.47 -15.22 6.86
CA PRO A 33 14.45 -16.24 7.10
C PRO A 33 13.84 -16.85 5.83
N TRP A 34 13.80 -16.09 4.73
CA TRP A 34 13.24 -16.51 3.44
C TRP A 34 14.29 -17.01 2.44
N GLN A 35 15.56 -17.15 2.83
CA GLN A 35 16.66 -17.43 1.89
C GLN A 35 16.49 -18.73 1.11
N GLU A 36 15.98 -19.78 1.75
CA GLU A 36 15.73 -21.08 1.09
C GLU A 36 14.51 -21.05 0.17
N GLN A 37 13.46 -20.31 0.56
CA GLN A 37 12.20 -20.24 -0.17
C GLN A 37 12.26 -19.25 -1.35
N HIS A 38 13.06 -18.18 -1.23
CA HIS A 38 13.18 -17.11 -2.22
C HIS A 38 14.65 -16.81 -2.57
N PRO A 39 15.41 -17.78 -3.11
CA PRO A 39 16.83 -17.60 -3.40
C PRO A 39 17.08 -16.53 -4.48
N GLN A 40 16.17 -16.40 -5.46
CA GLN A 40 16.25 -15.37 -6.50
C GLN A 40 16.10 -13.96 -5.91
N LEU A 41 15.20 -13.78 -4.94
CA LEU A 41 15.04 -12.52 -4.22
C LEU A 41 16.33 -12.17 -3.47
N CYS A 42 16.93 -13.12 -2.77
CA CYS A 42 18.18 -12.90 -2.05
C CYS A 42 19.34 -12.57 -3.00
N GLN A 43 19.44 -13.25 -4.14
CA GLN A 43 20.45 -12.96 -5.15
C GLN A 43 20.27 -11.55 -5.72
N TRP A 44 19.03 -11.15 -6.03
CA TRP A 44 18.72 -9.82 -6.51
C TRP A 44 19.06 -8.75 -5.46
N LEU A 45 18.63 -8.91 -4.21
CA LEU A 45 18.96 -8.00 -3.11
C LEU A 45 20.47 -7.84 -2.93
N ALA A 46 21.23 -8.94 -3.00
CA ALA A 46 22.69 -8.91 -2.88
C ALA A 46 23.39 -8.25 -4.09
N SER A 47 22.72 -8.17 -5.23
CA SER A 47 23.24 -7.53 -6.44
C SER A 47 23.06 -6.00 -6.47
N LEU A 48 22.26 -5.45 -5.55
CA LEU A 48 21.94 -4.02 -5.54
C LEU A 48 23.13 -3.17 -5.10
N THR A 49 23.43 -2.15 -5.89
CA THR A 49 24.37 -1.09 -5.50
C THR A 49 23.69 -0.06 -4.59
N PRO A 50 24.45 0.69 -3.77
CA PRO A 50 23.89 1.77 -2.95
C PRO A 50 23.08 2.79 -3.75
N SER A 51 23.52 3.15 -4.96
CA SER A 51 22.79 4.09 -5.83
C SER A 51 21.44 3.53 -6.28
N GLN A 52 21.37 2.25 -6.63
CA GLN A 52 20.09 1.60 -6.98
C GLN A 52 19.15 1.51 -5.78
N ILE A 53 19.68 1.27 -4.59
CA ILE A 53 18.88 1.27 -3.36
C ILE A 53 18.24 2.64 -3.13
N GLU A 54 18.99 3.73 -3.29
CA GLU A 54 18.44 5.07 -3.14
C GLU A 54 17.43 5.41 -4.25
N GLU A 55 17.69 5.03 -5.50
CA GLU A 55 16.74 5.18 -6.61
C GLU A 55 15.40 4.47 -6.33
N TYR A 56 15.45 3.21 -5.88
CA TYR A 56 14.25 2.44 -5.53
C TYR A 56 13.50 2.99 -4.32
N LYS A 57 14.17 3.64 -3.37
CA LYS A 57 13.52 4.34 -2.27
C LYS A 57 12.81 5.60 -2.73
N SER A 58 13.39 6.34 -3.68
CA SER A 58 12.78 7.56 -4.24
C SER A 58 11.67 7.26 -5.24
N GLU A 59 11.77 6.13 -5.97
CA GLU A 59 10.85 5.75 -7.04
C GLU A 59 10.31 4.33 -6.83
N PRO A 60 9.27 4.15 -5.99
CA PRO A 60 8.69 2.83 -5.71
C PRO A 60 8.19 2.08 -6.94
N GLU A 61 7.79 2.78 -8.00
CA GLU A 61 7.37 2.18 -9.27
C GLU A 61 8.50 1.43 -9.99
N LEU A 62 9.74 1.96 -9.92
CA LEU A 62 10.91 1.29 -10.47
C LEU A 62 11.23 0.01 -9.69
N LEU A 63 11.15 0.10 -8.37
CA LEU A 63 11.31 -1.06 -7.48
C LEU A 63 10.28 -2.13 -7.81
N PHE A 64 9.01 -1.75 -7.93
CA PHE A 64 7.90 -2.66 -8.24
C PHE A 64 8.16 -3.45 -9.52
N LYS A 65 8.61 -2.78 -10.57
CA LYS A 65 8.98 -3.42 -11.85
C LYS A 65 10.17 -4.36 -11.70
N ALA A 66 11.21 -3.97 -10.96
CA ALA A 66 12.42 -4.77 -10.79
C ALA A 66 12.16 -6.05 -9.98
N ILE A 67 11.43 -5.94 -8.87
CA ILE A 67 11.19 -7.04 -7.93
C ILE A 67 10.08 -7.99 -8.39
N GLY A 68 9.23 -7.58 -9.36
CA GLY A 68 8.14 -8.42 -9.89
C GLY A 68 8.61 -9.76 -10.48
N THR A 69 9.88 -9.86 -10.91
CA THR A 69 10.49 -11.14 -11.32
C THR A 69 10.66 -12.13 -10.17
N CYS A 70 10.87 -11.64 -8.95
CA CYS A 70 11.05 -12.44 -7.74
C CYS A 70 9.75 -12.68 -6.99
N LEU A 71 8.75 -11.81 -7.19
CA LEU A 71 7.46 -11.81 -6.50
C LEU A 71 6.33 -11.63 -7.52
N PRO A 72 5.95 -12.69 -8.26
CA PRO A 72 5.01 -12.58 -9.39
C PRO A 72 3.60 -12.12 -8.98
N ASP A 73 3.18 -12.40 -7.75
CA ASP A 73 1.85 -12.03 -7.24
C ASP A 73 1.70 -10.52 -6.97
N LEU A 74 2.79 -9.75 -7.02
CA LEU A 74 2.75 -8.30 -6.78
C LEU A 74 1.90 -7.56 -7.82
N GLU A 75 1.95 -7.96 -9.10
CA GLU A 75 1.19 -7.30 -10.16
C GLU A 75 -0.33 -7.51 -10.01
N PRO A 76 -0.81 -8.76 -9.84
CA PRO A 76 -2.20 -9.01 -9.48
C PRO A 76 -2.63 -8.30 -8.19
N LEU A 77 -1.77 -8.32 -7.16
CA LEU A 77 -2.06 -7.68 -5.89
C LEU A 77 -2.23 -6.17 -6.05
N ALA A 78 -1.30 -5.50 -6.75
CA ALA A 78 -1.36 -4.06 -7.02
C ALA A 78 -2.61 -3.67 -7.82
N ALA A 79 -2.99 -4.47 -8.83
CA ALA A 79 -4.20 -4.26 -9.60
C ALA A 79 -5.46 -4.35 -8.72
N LEU A 80 -5.51 -5.34 -7.82
CA LEU A 80 -6.64 -5.54 -6.91
C LEU A 80 -6.68 -4.55 -5.75
N THR A 81 -5.56 -3.93 -5.38
CA THR A 81 -5.51 -2.88 -4.35
C THR A 81 -5.62 -1.47 -4.91
N ARG A 82 -5.71 -1.31 -6.23
CA ARG A 82 -5.87 0.01 -6.85
C ARG A 82 -7.23 0.59 -6.47
N LEU A 83 -7.20 1.72 -5.78
CA LEU A 83 -8.38 2.49 -5.44
C LEU A 83 -8.44 3.72 -6.34
N GLU A 84 -9.63 4.02 -6.86
CA GLU A 84 -9.87 5.28 -7.54
C GLU A 84 -9.87 6.41 -6.52
N THR A 85 -9.12 7.46 -6.81
CA THR A 85 -9.13 8.67 -5.99
C THR A 85 -10.29 9.55 -6.44
N LEU A 86 -11.16 9.92 -5.50
CA LEU A 86 -12.14 10.96 -5.74
C LEU A 86 -11.47 12.33 -5.55
N SER A 87 -11.45 13.15 -6.60
CA SER A 87 -10.99 14.54 -6.47
C SER A 87 -12.03 15.33 -5.69
N LEU A 88 -11.58 15.91 -4.58
CA LEU A 88 -12.37 16.75 -3.69
C LEU A 88 -11.87 18.19 -3.85
N ASN A 89 -12.80 19.13 -3.98
CA ASN A 89 -12.54 20.55 -4.12
C ASN A 89 -12.58 21.29 -2.77
N GLY A 90 -13.05 20.63 -1.72
CA GLY A 90 -13.27 21.20 -0.40
C GLY A 90 -14.75 21.50 -0.16
N LEU A 91 -15.23 21.12 1.02
CA LEU A 91 -16.58 21.45 1.49
C LEU A 91 -16.56 22.79 2.25
N GLU A 92 -17.26 23.78 1.72
CA GLU A 92 -17.52 25.03 2.44
C GLU A 92 -18.48 24.78 3.61
N LEU A 93 -17.99 24.99 4.83
CA LEU A 93 -18.78 24.81 6.05
C LEU A 93 -19.41 26.14 6.47
N ALA A 94 -20.65 26.08 6.97
CA ALA A 94 -21.28 27.25 7.57
C ALA A 94 -20.46 27.74 8.78
N ARG A 95 -20.39 29.06 8.94
CA ARG A 95 -19.57 29.72 9.96
C ARG A 95 -19.87 29.19 11.36
N GLY A 96 -18.85 28.73 12.08
CA GLY A 96 -18.94 28.25 13.45
C GLY A 96 -19.14 26.74 13.61
N LEU A 97 -19.36 25.98 12.52
CA LEU A 97 -19.38 24.51 12.54
C LEU A 97 -17.99 23.90 12.77
N ASP A 98 -16.95 24.64 12.41
CA ASP A 98 -15.54 24.31 12.59
C ASP A 98 -15.03 24.60 14.02
N SER A 99 -15.78 25.39 14.79
CA SER A 99 -15.39 25.83 16.12
C SER A 99 -15.30 24.66 17.11
N GLY A 100 -14.11 24.47 17.70
CA GLY A 100 -13.85 23.40 18.67
C GLY A 100 -13.51 22.04 18.05
N ILE A 101 -13.42 21.96 16.71
CA ILE A 101 -12.99 20.75 16.01
C ILE A 101 -11.50 20.89 15.63
N PRO A 102 -10.62 19.99 16.10
CA PRO A 102 -9.21 19.99 15.68
C PRO A 102 -9.06 19.80 14.15
N GLY A 103 -8.10 20.49 13.53
CA GLY A 103 -7.94 20.54 12.06
C GLY A 103 -8.02 19.19 11.34
N ARG A 104 -7.28 18.17 11.80
CA ARG A 104 -7.34 16.81 11.19
C ARG A 104 -8.73 16.18 11.23
N LYS A 105 -9.49 16.40 12.30
CA LYS A 105 -10.87 15.89 12.41
C LYS A 105 -11.80 16.66 11.48
N LEU A 106 -11.60 17.97 11.38
CA LEU A 106 -12.36 18.83 10.47
C LEU A 106 -12.13 18.42 9.01
N GLU A 107 -10.88 18.22 8.60
CA GLU A 107 -10.51 17.74 7.26
C GLU A 107 -11.18 16.41 6.91
N GLN A 108 -11.22 15.45 7.84
CA GLN A 108 -11.90 14.17 7.64
C GLN A 108 -13.40 14.35 7.44
N ILE A 109 -14.05 15.15 8.29
CA ILE A 109 -15.49 15.42 8.19
C ILE A 109 -15.82 16.08 6.85
N SER A 110 -15.09 17.12 6.48
CA SER A 110 -15.28 17.83 5.21
C SER A 110 -15.06 16.91 4.02
N SER A 111 -13.98 16.14 4.01
CA SER A 111 -13.64 15.23 2.89
C SER A 111 -14.68 14.12 2.73
N MET A 112 -15.12 13.50 3.84
CA MET A 112 -16.15 12.46 3.81
C MET A 112 -17.52 13.02 3.41
N GLY A 113 -17.87 14.21 3.89
CA GLY A 113 -19.12 14.89 3.55
C GLY A 113 -19.19 15.23 2.06
N GLU A 114 -18.12 15.82 1.52
CA GLU A 114 -18.02 16.13 0.10
C GLU A 114 -18.10 14.86 -0.76
N ALA A 115 -17.37 13.80 -0.39
CA ALA A 115 -17.43 12.52 -1.09
C ALA A 115 -18.85 11.93 -1.11
N ALA A 116 -19.59 12.01 0.01
CA ALA A 116 -20.97 11.53 0.07
C ALA A 116 -21.89 12.30 -0.88
N ILE A 117 -21.74 13.63 -0.96
CA ILE A 117 -22.51 14.48 -1.90
C ILE A 117 -22.21 14.06 -3.34
N HIS A 118 -20.94 13.90 -3.72
CA HIS A 118 -20.54 13.47 -5.06
C HIS A 118 -21.15 12.12 -5.46
N ILE A 119 -21.18 11.14 -4.55
CA ILE A 119 -21.75 9.81 -4.83
C ILE A 119 -23.28 9.91 -5.03
N ILE A 120 -23.96 10.77 -4.27
CA ILE A 120 -25.42 10.95 -4.38
C ILE A 120 -25.78 11.64 -5.71
N THR A 121 -25.03 12.68 -6.09
CA THR A 121 -25.30 13.41 -7.35
C THR A 121 -25.02 12.56 -8.58
N ALA A 122 -23.95 11.75 -8.57
CA ALA A 122 -23.61 10.84 -9.67
C ALA A 122 -24.63 9.70 -9.90
N LYS A 123 -25.46 9.37 -8.92
CA LYS A 123 -26.51 8.33 -9.06
C LYS A 123 -27.84 8.83 -9.60
N ASN A 124 -28.06 10.15 -9.58
CA ASN A 124 -29.34 10.78 -9.91
C ASN A 124 -29.34 11.49 -11.28
N GLY A 125 -28.24 11.42 -12.03
CA GLY A 125 -28.11 11.90 -13.41
C GLY A 125 -27.82 10.75 -14.36
#